data_AF-A0A965DML0-F1
#
_entry.id   AF-A0A965DML0-F1
#
_cell.length_a   1.000
_cell.length_b   1.000
_cell.length_c   1.000
_cell.angle_alpha   90.00
_cell.angle_beta   90.00
_cell.angle_gamma   90.00
#
_symmetry.space_group_name_H-M   'P 1'
#
loop_
_entity.id
_entity.type
_entity.pdbx_description
1 polymer ?
#
loop_
_entity_poly.entity_id
_entity_poly.type
_entity_poly.pdbx_seq_one_letter_code
_entity_poly.pdbx_strand_id
1 'polypeptide(L)'
;MGAGTTGSNVKNTAGSIRIWDNTQQQFIKGPMKMGVFMGDHVKTAINTQFSSGTVVSSFVNLYSQLSKLAPKFVPMFSWGIDENKFYTLDNLLDEINRWMMMKGHHLTDLDKETITSIYKLHIQ
;
A
#
# COMPACT_ATOMS: atom_id res chain seq x y z
N MET A 1 8.91 6.84 -1.94
CA MET A 1 9.06 5.69 -2.84
C MET A 1 10.51 5.26 -2.87
N GLY A 2 10.78 3.96 -2.81
CA GLY A 2 12.13 3.43 -2.98
C GLY A 2 12.62 3.63 -4.41
N ALA A 3 13.92 3.90 -4.57
CA ALA A 3 14.55 4.02 -5.88
C ALA A 3 14.34 2.74 -6.71
N GLY A 4 14.08 2.89 -8.01
CA GLY A 4 13.83 1.74 -8.90
C GLY A 4 12.49 1.03 -8.67
N THR A 5 11.52 1.67 -8.00
CA THR A 5 10.16 1.13 -7.95
C THR A 5 9.55 1.12 -9.36
N THR A 6 9.12 -0.05 -9.84
CA THR A 6 8.56 -0.24 -11.19
C THR A 6 7.18 -0.87 -11.15
N GLY A 7 6.38 -0.61 -12.18
CA GLY A 7 5.05 -1.20 -12.31
C GLY A 7 4.64 -1.34 -13.78
N SER A 8 4.01 -2.47 -14.12
CA SER A 8 3.45 -2.68 -15.45
C SER A 8 2.02 -2.10 -15.55
N ASN A 9 1.63 -1.68 -16.75
CA ASN A 9 0.25 -1.31 -17.08
C ASN A 9 -0.49 -2.34 -17.95
N VAL A 10 0.19 -3.36 -18.50
CA VAL A 10 -0.42 -4.41 -19.35
C VAL A 10 0.08 -5.79 -18.96
N LYS A 11 -0.81 -6.78 -18.95
CA LYS A 11 -0.41 -8.19 -18.79
C LYS A 11 0.34 -8.68 -20.03
N ASN A 12 1.34 -9.53 -19.83
CA ASN A 12 2.08 -10.15 -20.94
C ASN A 12 1.19 -10.94 -21.91
N THR A 13 0.03 -11.42 -21.44
CA THR A 13 -0.96 -12.13 -22.27
C THR A 13 -1.92 -11.21 -23.03
N ALA A 14 -1.82 -9.88 -22.88
CA ALA A 14 -2.76 -8.88 -23.41
C ALA A 14 -4.24 -9.09 -23.00
N GLY A 15 -4.51 -9.94 -22.02
CA GLY A 15 -5.85 -10.20 -21.50
C GLY A 15 -6.30 -9.20 -20.44
N SER A 16 -7.57 -9.30 -20.04
CA SER A 16 -8.15 -8.46 -18.97
C SER A 16 -7.37 -8.55 -17.66
N ILE A 17 -7.14 -7.42 -17.01
CA ILE A 17 -6.43 -7.34 -15.74
C ILE A 17 -7.36 -7.69 -14.59
N ARG A 18 -6.89 -8.44 -13.59
CA ARG A 18 -7.63 -8.68 -12.34
C ARG A 18 -7.25 -7.61 -11.34
N ILE A 19 -8.24 -6.99 -10.70
CA ILE A 19 -8.08 -5.86 -9.78
C ILE A 19 -8.86 -6.17 -8.50
N TRP A 20 -8.33 -5.81 -7.34
CA TRP A 20 -9.06 -5.95 -6.08
C TRP A 20 -10.15 -4.87 -5.97
N ASP A 21 -11.38 -5.29 -5.70
CA ASP A 21 -12.50 -4.40 -5.42
C ASP A 21 -12.75 -4.38 -3.90
N ASN A 22 -12.62 -3.20 -3.29
CA ASN A 22 -12.75 -3.05 -1.85
C ASN A 22 -14.21 -3.09 -1.37
N THR A 23 -15.19 -2.80 -2.23
CA THR A 23 -16.61 -2.87 -1.86
C THR A 23 -17.09 -4.32 -1.83
N GLN A 24 -16.65 -5.11 -2.81
CA GLN A 24 -17.04 -6.51 -2.97
C GLN A 24 -16.08 -7.48 -2.27
N GLN A 25 -14.95 -6.99 -1.74
CA GLN A 25 -13.91 -7.79 -1.08
C GLN A 25 -13.44 -8.97 -1.95
N GLN A 26 -13.33 -8.76 -3.27
CA GLN A 26 -12.92 -9.79 -4.21
C GLN A 26 -12.19 -9.22 -5.42
N PHE A 27 -11.47 -10.09 -6.15
CA PHE A 27 -10.85 -9.72 -7.41
C PHE A 27 -11.86 -9.73 -8.56
N ILE A 28 -12.06 -8.58 -9.19
CA ILE A 28 -12.92 -8.41 -10.37
C ILE A 28 -12.12 -8.36 -11.67
N LYS A 29 -12.81 -8.55 -12.79
CA LYS A 29 -12.25 -8.39 -14.14
C LYS A 29 -12.27 -6.91 -14.52
N GLY A 30 -11.10 -6.35 -14.76
CA GLY A 30 -10.89 -4.98 -15.22
C GLY A 30 -10.51 -4.89 -16.71
N PRO A 31 -10.12 -3.69 -17.17
CA PRO A 31 -9.72 -3.44 -18.55
C PRO A 31 -8.40 -4.13 -18.92
N MET A 32 -8.01 -4.07 -20.20
CA MET A 32 -6.74 -4.63 -20.70
C MET A 32 -5.51 -3.82 -20.25
N LYS A 33 -5.69 -2.53 -19.93
CA LYS A 33 -4.62 -1.65 -19.43
C LYS A 33 -5.01 -1.09 -18.08
N MET A 34 -4.17 -1.32 -17.07
CA MET A 34 -4.33 -0.79 -15.73
C MET A 34 -2.99 -0.85 -15.00
N GLY A 35 -2.53 0.29 -14.52
CA GLY A 35 -1.29 0.41 -13.75
C GLY A 35 -1.46 -0.05 -12.30
N VAL A 36 -0.71 0.58 -11.40
CA VAL A 36 -0.76 0.33 -9.96
C VAL A 36 -1.67 1.38 -9.32
N PHE A 37 -2.56 0.95 -8.43
CA PHE A 37 -3.29 1.84 -7.54
C PHE A 37 -2.56 1.89 -6.21
N MET A 38 -2.29 3.10 -5.72
CA MET A 38 -1.53 3.31 -4.50
C MET A 38 -2.24 4.32 -3.63
N GLY A 39 -2.57 3.91 -2.40
CA GLY A 39 -3.15 4.78 -1.40
C GLY A 39 -2.13 5.75 -0.80
N ASP A 40 -2.60 6.55 0.14
CA ASP A 40 -1.78 7.54 0.82
C ASP A 40 -0.79 6.90 1.79
N HIS A 41 0.32 7.59 2.04
CA HIS A 41 1.36 7.14 2.98
C HIS A 41 1.90 5.73 2.69
N VAL A 42 1.90 5.30 1.42
CA VAL A 42 2.59 4.08 0.99
C VAL A 42 4.09 4.34 0.84
N LYS A 43 4.90 3.43 1.38
CA LYS A 43 6.35 3.39 1.19
C LYS A 43 6.71 2.06 0.57
N THR A 44 7.67 2.11 -0.34
CA THR A 44 8.18 0.94 -1.06
C THR A 44 9.67 0.82 -0.82
N ALA A 45 10.16 -0.42 -0.71
CA ALA A 45 11.58 -0.72 -0.73
C ALA A 45 12.19 -0.37 -2.11
N ILE A 46 13.51 -0.24 -2.15
CA ILE A 46 14.25 -0.13 -3.41
C ILE A 46 13.94 -1.33 -4.32
N ASN A 47 13.87 -1.10 -5.62
CA ASN A 47 13.59 -2.13 -6.63
C ASN A 47 12.28 -2.91 -6.41
N THR A 48 11.30 -2.30 -5.75
CA THR A 48 9.95 -2.89 -5.63
C THR A 48 9.31 -3.00 -7.01
N GLN A 49 8.76 -4.18 -7.33
CA GLN A 49 8.15 -4.47 -8.62
C GLN A 49 6.67 -4.81 -8.48
N PHE A 50 5.82 -4.12 -9.24
CA PHE A 50 4.38 -4.31 -9.24
C PHE A 50 3.88 -4.88 -10.58
N SER A 51 2.93 -5.81 -10.51
CA SER A 51 2.19 -6.25 -11.69
C SER A 51 1.02 -5.32 -12.01
N SER A 52 0.51 -5.39 -13.24
CA SER A 52 -0.61 -4.57 -13.70
C SER A 52 -1.85 -4.79 -12.86
N GLY A 53 -2.51 -3.71 -12.44
CA GLY A 53 -3.68 -3.71 -11.56
C GLY A 53 -3.37 -4.10 -10.11
N THR A 54 -2.13 -3.99 -9.64
CA THR A 54 -1.85 -4.12 -8.20
C THR A 54 -2.52 -2.98 -7.44
N VAL A 55 -3.18 -3.31 -6.33
CA VAL A 55 -3.82 -2.35 -5.42
C VAL A 55 -3.06 -2.36 -4.10
N VAL A 56 -2.44 -1.23 -3.74
CA VAL A 56 -1.79 -1.02 -2.45
C VAL A 56 -2.61 -0.03 -1.65
N SER A 57 -3.16 -0.46 -0.52
CA SER A 57 -3.97 0.39 0.35
C SER A 57 -3.12 1.45 1.05
N SER A 58 -3.76 2.41 1.70
CA SER A 58 -3.07 3.45 2.47
C SER A 58 -2.27 2.87 3.65
N PHE A 59 -1.30 3.65 4.13
CA PHE A 59 -0.52 3.34 5.34
C PHE A 59 0.27 2.03 5.28
N VAL A 60 0.82 1.70 4.11
CA VAL A 60 1.61 0.48 3.91
C VAL A 60 3.10 0.79 3.87
N ASN A 61 3.90 -0.05 4.53
CA ASN A 61 5.34 -0.13 4.30
C ASN A 61 5.68 -1.44 3.61
N LEU A 62 5.96 -1.35 2.32
CA LEU A 62 6.17 -2.51 1.46
C LEU A 62 7.67 -2.80 1.32
N TYR A 63 8.14 -3.80 2.05
CA TYR A 63 9.49 -4.35 1.91
C TYR A 63 9.44 -5.88 1.97
N SER A 64 10.50 -6.50 1.47
CA SER A 64 10.66 -7.95 1.54
C SER A 64 12.09 -8.31 1.85
N GLN A 65 12.27 -9.39 2.61
CA GLN A 65 13.58 -9.99 2.81
C GLN A 65 14.04 -10.79 1.58
N LEU A 66 13.10 -11.19 0.71
CA LEU A 66 13.36 -11.95 -0.50
C LEU A 66 12.93 -11.13 -1.72
N SER A 67 13.71 -11.12 -2.80
CA SER A 67 13.30 -10.40 -4.02
C SER A 67 12.06 -11.05 -4.63
N LYS A 68 10.88 -10.54 -4.29
CA LYS A 68 9.57 -11.03 -4.73
C LYS A 68 8.79 -9.89 -5.37
N LEU A 69 7.96 -10.26 -6.33
CA LEU A 69 6.96 -9.35 -6.87
C LEU A 69 5.97 -8.97 -5.75
N ALA A 70 5.58 -7.71 -5.69
CA ALA A 70 4.57 -7.26 -4.74
C ALA A 70 3.24 -8.02 -4.95
N PRO A 71 2.51 -8.36 -3.87
CA PRO A 71 1.18 -8.95 -3.96
C PRO A 71 0.23 -8.13 -4.83
N LYS A 72 -0.76 -8.80 -5.44
CA LYS A 72 -1.79 -8.12 -6.27
C LYS A 72 -2.70 -7.20 -5.47
N PHE A 73 -2.87 -7.48 -4.19
CA PHE A 73 -3.54 -6.62 -3.23
C PHE A 73 -2.70 -6.57 -1.95
N VAL A 74 -2.48 -5.37 -1.43
CA VAL A 74 -1.83 -5.15 -0.14
C VAL A 74 -2.80 -4.40 0.77
N PRO A 75 -3.21 -4.99 1.90
CA PRO A 75 -4.19 -4.39 2.79
C PRO A 75 -3.63 -3.18 3.54
N MET A 76 -4.52 -2.39 4.13
CA MET A 76 -4.15 -1.21 4.91
C MET A 76 -3.24 -1.62 6.09
N PHE A 77 -2.30 -0.77 6.46
CA PHE A 77 -1.40 -0.98 7.61
C PHE A 77 -0.39 -2.12 7.48
N SER A 78 -0.25 -2.77 6.31
CA SER A 78 0.76 -3.81 6.13
C SER A 78 2.18 -3.31 6.36
N TRP A 79 2.98 -4.15 7.02
CA TRP A 79 4.38 -3.93 7.33
C TRP A 79 5.20 -5.10 6.77
N GLY A 80 5.67 -4.94 5.53
CA GLY A 80 6.34 -5.97 4.75
C GLY A 80 5.37 -6.87 3.96
N ILE A 81 5.92 -7.81 3.17
CA ILE A 81 5.11 -8.72 2.32
C ILE A 81 5.08 -10.18 2.76
N ASP A 82 5.99 -10.60 3.65
CA ASP A 82 6.27 -12.03 3.86
C ASP A 82 5.54 -12.65 5.07
N GLU A 83 5.07 -11.84 6.02
CA GLU A 83 4.76 -12.34 7.37
C GLU A 83 3.40 -11.86 7.92
N ASN A 84 2.51 -11.33 7.07
CA ASN A 84 1.21 -10.79 7.50
C ASN A 84 1.33 -9.83 8.71
N LYS A 85 2.44 -9.08 8.74
CA LYS A 85 2.76 -8.10 9.78
C LYS A 85 2.02 -6.81 9.46
N PHE A 86 1.53 -6.16 10.51
CA PHE A 86 0.89 -4.86 10.44
C PHE A 86 1.63 -3.88 11.35
N TYR A 87 1.54 -2.59 11.01
CA TYR A 87 1.96 -1.52 11.92
C TYR A 87 1.28 -1.66 13.28
N THR A 88 1.98 -1.31 14.36
CA THR A 88 1.31 -0.87 15.59
C THR A 88 0.85 0.58 15.41
N LEU A 89 -0.24 0.98 16.08
CA LEU A 89 -0.77 2.34 15.96
C LEU A 89 0.28 3.40 16.32
N ASP A 90 1.02 3.21 17.41
CA ASP A 90 2.04 4.16 17.85
C ASP A 90 3.14 4.33 16.79
N ASN A 91 3.66 3.22 16.26
CA ASN A 91 4.69 3.27 15.21
C ASN A 91 4.16 3.94 13.93
N LEU A 92 2.90 3.72 13.58
CA LEU A 92 2.26 4.34 12.43
C LEU A 92 2.18 5.86 12.60
N LEU A 93 1.62 6.33 13.73
CA LEU A 93 1.45 7.76 14.00
C LEU A 93 2.81 8.48 14.06
N ASP A 94 3.77 7.85 14.73
CA ASP A 94 5.14 8.36 14.81
C ASP A 94 5.80 8.49 13.44
N GLU A 95 5.66 7.48 12.58
CA GLU A 95 6.24 7.52 11.25
C GLU A 95 5.58 8.57 10.36
N ILE A 96 4.25 8.66 10.38
CA ILE A 96 3.51 9.68 9.62
C ILE A 96 3.96 11.07 10.08
N ASN A 97 4.03 11.31 11.39
CA ASN A 97 4.45 12.61 11.92
C ASN A 97 5.88 12.96 11.47
N ARG A 98 6.82 12.01 11.52
CA ARG A 98 8.19 12.23 11.00
C ARG A 98 8.20 12.62 9.52
N TRP A 99 7.42 11.95 8.68
CA TRP A 99 7.32 12.29 7.25
C TRP A 99 6.66 13.65 6.99
N MET A 100 5.68 14.04 7.80
CA MET A 100 5.06 15.37 7.72
C MET A 100 6.04 16.46 8.13
N MET A 101 6.82 16.23 9.20
CA MET A 101 7.84 17.18 9.67
C MET A 101 8.91 17.46 8.61
N MET A 102 9.31 16.47 7.82
CA MET A 102 10.21 16.68 6.67
C MET A 102 9.67 17.68 5.64
N LYS A 103 8.36 17.92 5.62
CA LYS A 103 7.68 18.86 4.73
C LYS A 103 7.25 20.15 5.45
N GLY A 104 7.70 20.37 6.68
CA GLY A 104 7.31 21.54 7.49
C GLY A 104 5.89 21.46 8.08
N HIS A 105 5.28 20.28 8.09
CA HIS A 105 3.97 20.03 8.69
C HIS A 105 4.09 19.15 9.95
N HIS A 106 3.06 19.08 10.77
CA HIS A 106 3.00 18.18 11.91
C HIS A 106 1.65 17.47 11.95
N LEU A 107 1.61 16.30 12.57
CA LEU A 107 0.39 15.56 12.75
C LEU A 107 -0.46 16.24 13.84
N THR A 108 -1.62 16.77 13.46
CA THR A 108 -2.53 17.42 14.41
C THR A 108 -3.26 16.37 15.24
N ASP A 109 -3.91 16.80 16.33
CA ASP A 109 -4.69 15.87 17.16
C ASP A 109 -5.91 15.32 16.41
N LEU A 110 -6.52 16.11 15.53
CA LEU A 110 -7.60 15.65 14.64
C LEU A 110 -7.11 14.58 13.66
N ASP A 111 -5.91 14.73 13.10
CA ASP A 111 -5.31 13.71 12.23
C ASP A 111 -5.08 12.41 12.98
N LYS A 112 -4.54 12.49 14.21
CA LYS A 112 -4.31 11.32 15.07
C LYS A 112 -5.61 10.59 15.37
N GLU A 113 -6.68 11.32 15.73
CA GLU A 113 -8.00 10.74 16.01
C GLU A 113 -8.59 10.05 14.78
N THR A 114 -8.47 10.69 13.61
CA THR A 114 -8.95 10.15 12.34
C THR A 114 -8.20 8.87 11.97
N ILE A 115 -6.87 8.90 11.98
CA ILE A 115 -6.03 7.74 11.66
C ILE A 115 -6.28 6.60 12.67
N THR A 116 -6.40 6.91 13.95
CA THR A 116 -6.70 5.93 15.00
C THR A 116 -8.05 5.25 14.78
N SER A 117 -9.05 6.02 14.37
CA SER A 117 -10.39 5.48 14.08
C SER A 117 -10.36 4.54 12.87
N ILE A 118 -9.67 4.94 11.80
CA ILE A 118 -9.48 4.09 10.60
C ILE A 118 -8.71 2.82 10.95
N TYR A 119 -7.66 2.93 11.78
CA TYR A 119 -6.85 1.78 12.22
C TYR A 119 -7.71 0.73 12.95
N LYS A 120 -8.51 1.16 13.93
CA LYS A 120 -9.39 0.28 14.70
C LYS A 120 -10.48 -0.39 13.84
N LEU A 121 -10.88 0.22 12.73
CA LEU A 121 -11.85 -0.37 11.81
C LEU A 121 -11.28 -1.52 10.98
N HIS A 122 -9.96 -1.57 10.77
CA HIS A 122 -9.32 -2.55 9.87
C HIS A 122 -8.44 -3.57 10.59
N ILE A 123 -7.90 -3.23 11.77
CA ILE A 123 -7.07 -4.13 12.58
C ILE A 123 -7.89 -4.53 13.82
N GLN A 124 -8.28 -5.81 13.87
CA GLN A 124 -8.92 -6.47 15.02
C GLN A 124 -7.95 -7.43 15.69
#